data_AF-A0A093ZG71-F1
#
_entry.id   AF-A0A093ZG71-F1
#
_cell.length_a   1.000
_cell.length_b   1.000
_cell.length_c   1.000
_cell.angle_alpha   90.00
_cell.angle_beta   90.00
_cell.angle_gamma   90.00
#
_symmetry.space_group_name_H-M   'P 1'
#
loop_
_entity.id
_entity.type
_entity.pdbx_description
1 polymer ?
#
loop_
_entity_poly.entity_id
_entity_poly.type
_entity_poly.pdbx_seq_one_letter_code
_entity_poly.pdbx_strand_id
1 'polypeptide(L)'
;MELQALANGTAPVLPGVDNVEIPPELGDVAARVRDAHGNARERLKTSALLTDAYFHFTPSQIMLGSLLLADAELTTWFMAVKLPSAPLLERVMETLRACADMLAAVPPDSQPGEAEMRELKGLAKKLNRCRDPEKADLVGLRRAKRDGDGEEELRKAKKRKLEREKVQKEGEDLFGPALVKRDV
;
A
#
# COMPACT_ATOMS: atom_id res chain seq x y z
N MET A 1 -4.92 1.05 24.58
CA MET A 1 -4.44 -0.33 24.30
C MET A 1 -5.02 -1.23 25.39
N GLU A 2 -5.62 -2.38 25.08
CA GLU A 2 -6.19 -3.27 26.10
C GLU A 2 -5.17 -3.68 27.16
N LEU A 3 -3.91 -3.89 26.78
CA LEU A 3 -2.80 -4.17 27.72
C LEU A 3 -2.65 -3.12 28.81
N GLN A 4 -2.88 -1.84 28.50
CA GLN A 4 -2.84 -0.77 29.51
C GLN A 4 -4.02 -0.86 30.48
N ALA A 5 -5.20 -1.26 29.98
CA ALA A 5 -6.38 -1.46 30.81
C ALA A 5 -6.24 -2.70 31.69
N LEU A 6 -5.61 -3.77 31.17
CA LEU A 6 -5.24 -4.96 31.93
C LEU A 6 -4.21 -4.65 33.02
N ALA A 7 -3.17 -3.86 32.69
CA ALA A 7 -2.18 -3.40 33.65
C ALA A 7 -2.80 -2.58 34.80
N ASN A 8 -3.86 -1.83 34.50
CA ASN A 8 -4.56 -0.99 35.47
C ASN A 8 -5.75 -1.70 36.16
N GLY A 9 -6.05 -2.95 35.78
CA GLY A 9 -7.19 -3.72 36.31
C GLY A 9 -8.58 -3.15 35.95
N THR A 10 -8.67 -2.33 34.89
CA THR A 10 -9.90 -1.58 34.56
C THR A 10 -10.80 -2.26 33.52
N ALA A 11 -10.36 -3.37 32.92
CA ALA A 11 -11.12 -4.08 31.89
C ALA A 11 -11.15 -5.59 32.14
N PRO A 12 -12.32 -6.25 31.94
CA PRO A 12 -12.41 -7.71 32.02
C PRO A 12 -11.63 -8.34 30.88
N VAL A 13 -10.93 -9.41 31.20
CA VAL A 13 -9.99 -10.06 30.28
C VAL A 13 -10.73 -10.90 29.24
N LEU A 14 -11.70 -11.67 29.73
CA LEU A 14 -12.68 -12.47 29.02
C LEU A 14 -14.05 -12.20 29.66
N PRO A 15 -15.16 -12.46 28.95
CA PRO A 15 -16.49 -12.35 29.55
C PRO A 15 -16.59 -13.19 30.83
N GLY A 16 -16.76 -12.53 31.99
CA GLY A 16 -16.85 -13.19 33.30
C GLY A 16 -15.52 -13.48 34.01
N VAL A 17 -14.39 -12.97 33.49
CA VAL A 17 -13.07 -13.05 34.17
C VAL A 17 -12.58 -11.64 34.48
N ASP A 18 -12.78 -11.24 35.74
CA ASP A 18 -12.57 -9.85 36.18
C ASP A 18 -11.13 -9.58 36.66
N ASN A 19 -10.39 -10.60 37.09
CA ASN A 19 -9.04 -10.45 37.63
C ASN A 19 -8.10 -11.52 37.07
N VAL A 20 -7.04 -11.10 36.38
CA VAL A 20 -5.93 -11.97 36.00
C VAL A 20 -4.75 -11.61 36.88
N GLU A 21 -4.18 -12.62 37.55
CA GLU A 21 -2.94 -12.47 38.28
C GLU A 21 -1.82 -12.13 37.30
N ILE A 22 -1.22 -10.96 37.49
CA ILE A 22 -0.04 -10.54 36.76
C ILE A 22 1.16 -11.29 37.37
N PRO A 23 1.93 -12.05 36.59
CA PRO A 23 3.12 -12.73 37.09
C PRO A 23 4.08 -11.71 37.71
N PRO A 24 4.65 -11.98 38.90
CA PRO A 24 5.59 -11.06 39.54
C PRO A 24 6.84 -10.80 38.68
N GLU A 25 7.17 -11.75 37.81
CA GLU A 25 8.27 -11.71 36.84
C GLU A 25 8.12 -10.57 35.82
N LEU A 26 6.89 -10.10 35.57
CA LEU A 26 6.63 -9.04 34.60
C LEU A 26 7.00 -7.64 35.11
N GLY A 27 7.22 -7.46 36.42
CA GLY A 27 7.63 -6.20 37.03
C GLY A 27 6.58 -5.07 36.89
N ASP A 28 7.05 -3.84 36.63
CA ASP A 28 6.16 -2.69 36.36
C ASP A 28 5.54 -2.80 34.95
N VAL A 29 4.40 -3.49 34.89
CA VAL A 29 3.65 -3.70 33.64
C VAL A 29 3.23 -2.40 32.99
N ALA A 30 2.87 -1.37 33.77
CA ALA A 30 2.40 -0.11 33.21
C ALA A 30 3.51 0.63 32.48
N ALA A 31 4.74 0.65 33.03
CA ALA A 31 5.90 1.19 32.33
C ALA A 31 6.27 0.33 31.11
N ARG A 32 6.32 -0.98 31.29
CA ARG A 32 6.67 -1.95 30.25
C ARG A 32 5.74 -1.87 29.04
N VAL A 33 4.43 -1.72 29.24
CA VAL A 33 3.45 -1.53 28.17
C VAL A 33 3.69 -0.23 27.38
N ARG A 34 4.07 0.86 28.05
CA ARG A 34 4.37 2.14 27.37
C ARG A 34 5.63 2.02 26.50
N ASP A 35 6.67 1.40 27.03
CA ASP A 35 7.95 1.23 26.32
C ASP A 35 7.78 0.26 25.15
N ALA A 36 7.12 -0.88 25.37
CA ALA A 36 6.82 -1.85 24.34
C ALA A 36 5.96 -1.25 23.22
N HIS A 37 4.96 -0.42 23.58
CA HIS A 37 4.16 0.31 22.60
C HIS A 37 5.02 1.26 21.75
N GLY A 38 5.93 2.03 22.37
CA GLY A 38 6.82 2.93 21.66
C GLY A 38 7.68 2.19 20.64
N ASN A 39 8.35 1.12 21.07
CA ASN A 39 9.23 0.31 20.23
C ASN A 39 8.46 -0.41 19.11
N ALA A 40 7.32 -1.02 19.42
CA ALA A 40 6.47 -1.70 18.44
C ALA A 40 5.95 -0.71 17.38
N ARG A 41 5.61 0.52 17.80
CA ARG A 41 5.14 1.57 16.89
C ARG A 41 6.19 1.97 15.87
N GLU A 42 7.46 2.09 16.25
CA GLU A 42 8.52 2.43 15.29
C GLU A 42 8.73 1.34 14.23
N ARG A 43 8.63 0.06 14.63
CA ARG A 43 8.66 -1.07 13.69
C ARG A 43 7.47 -1.07 12.73
N LEU A 44 6.28 -0.73 13.21
CA LEU A 44 5.08 -0.66 12.36
C LEU A 44 5.18 0.45 11.29
N LYS A 45 5.89 1.54 11.58
CA LYS A 45 6.10 2.62 10.59
C LYS A 45 7.14 2.28 9.53
N THR A 46 8.03 1.33 9.80
CA THR A 46 9.22 1.07 8.98
C THR A 46 9.23 -0.38 8.53
N SER A 47 9.62 -1.31 9.41
CA SER A 47 9.75 -2.74 9.17
C SER A 47 8.54 -3.34 8.46
N ALA A 48 7.31 -3.00 8.89
CA ALA A 48 6.10 -3.56 8.31
C ALA A 48 5.84 -3.09 6.86
N LEU A 49 6.30 -1.88 6.50
CA LEU A 49 6.12 -1.32 5.14
C LEU A 49 7.25 -1.71 4.18
N LEU A 50 8.43 -2.01 4.72
CA LEU A 50 9.63 -2.36 3.94
C LEU A 50 9.80 -3.87 3.74
N THR A 51 8.94 -4.68 4.38
CA THR A 51 8.90 -6.13 4.25
C THR A 51 7.57 -6.57 3.66
N ASP A 52 7.48 -7.83 3.26
CA ASP A 52 6.28 -8.42 2.67
C ASP A 52 5.21 -8.81 3.72
N ALA A 53 5.31 -8.29 4.94
CA ALA A 53 4.45 -8.67 6.06
C ALA A 53 2.95 -8.49 5.75
N TYR A 54 2.59 -7.42 5.03
CA TYR A 54 1.20 -7.15 4.62
C TYR A 54 0.62 -8.18 3.64
N PHE A 55 1.46 -8.93 2.92
CA PHE A 55 1.01 -9.97 2.00
C PHE A 55 0.76 -11.31 2.70
N HIS A 56 1.39 -11.54 3.86
CA HIS A 56 1.38 -12.83 4.55
C HIS A 56 0.60 -12.84 5.85
N PHE A 57 0.46 -11.68 6.50
CA PHE A 57 -0.10 -11.58 7.85
C PHE A 57 -1.24 -10.57 7.93
N THR A 58 -2.17 -10.82 8.84
CA THR A 58 -3.26 -9.89 9.14
C THR A 58 -2.75 -8.68 9.94
N PRO A 59 -3.46 -7.54 9.93
CA PRO A 59 -3.05 -6.38 10.73
C PRO A 59 -2.87 -6.68 12.23
N SER A 60 -3.68 -7.57 12.80
CA SER A 60 -3.55 -8.00 14.20
C SER A 60 -2.30 -8.85 14.43
N GLN A 61 -1.96 -9.76 13.50
CA GLN A 61 -0.73 -10.55 13.55
C GLN A 61 0.52 -9.67 13.42
N ILE A 62 0.50 -8.67 12.53
CA ILE A 62 1.60 -7.71 12.37
C ILE A 62 1.79 -6.87 13.64
N MET A 63 0.70 -6.40 14.24
CA MET A 63 0.76 -5.63 15.50
C MET A 63 1.29 -6.47 16.66
N LEU A 64 0.80 -7.70 16.82
CA LEU A 64 1.26 -8.60 17.88
C LEU A 64 2.68 -9.12 17.62
N GLY A 65 3.08 -9.30 16.36
CA GLY A 65 4.46 -9.64 15.98
C GLY A 65 5.44 -8.51 16.26
N SER A 66 5.05 -7.25 16.02
CA SER A 66 5.88 -6.10 16.38
C SER A 66 5.97 -5.91 17.90
N LEU A 67 4.90 -6.19 18.64
CA LEU A 67 4.90 -6.21 20.09
C LEU A 67 5.77 -7.35 20.65
N LEU A 68 5.76 -8.53 20.02
CA LEU A 68 6.61 -9.66 20.39
C LEU A 68 8.10 -9.31 20.27
N LEU A 69 8.48 -8.54 19.25
CA LEU A 69 9.86 -8.02 19.10
C LEU A 69 10.21 -6.90 20.08
N ALA A 70 9.21 -6.15 20.55
CA ALA A 70 9.41 -5.10 21.53
C ALA A 70 9.51 -5.68 22.95
N ASP A 71 8.69 -6.68 23.24
CA ASP A 71 8.62 -7.35 24.54
C ASP A 71 8.00 -8.76 24.42
N ALA A 72 8.86 -9.78 24.46
CA ALA A 72 8.45 -11.16 24.24
C ALA A 72 7.62 -11.73 25.40
N GLU A 73 8.00 -11.41 26.65
CA GLU A 73 7.33 -11.94 27.84
C GLU A 73 5.94 -11.33 28.00
N LEU A 74 5.83 -10.00 27.84
CA LEU A 74 4.55 -9.29 27.91
C LEU A 74 3.56 -9.83 26.87
N THR A 75 4.03 -10.04 25.64
CA THR A 75 3.20 -10.56 24.56
C THR A 75 2.79 -12.02 24.81
N THR A 76 3.72 -12.86 25.26
CA THR A 76 3.44 -14.28 25.54
C THR A 76 2.42 -14.42 26.67
N TRP A 77 2.57 -13.66 27.76
CA TRP A 77 1.60 -13.62 28.85
C TRP A 77 0.22 -13.18 28.35
N PHE A 78 0.16 -12.07 27.59
CA PHE A 78 -1.09 -11.55 27.05
C PHE A 78 -1.82 -12.57 26.16
N MET A 79 -1.08 -13.29 25.32
CA MET A 79 -1.64 -14.32 24.46
C MET A 79 -2.13 -15.53 25.25
N ALA A 80 -1.39 -15.99 26.25
CA ALA A 80 -1.83 -17.09 27.13
C ALA A 80 -3.11 -16.75 27.89
N VAL A 81 -3.25 -15.49 28.29
CA VAL A 81 -4.42 -14.97 29.00
C VAL A 81 -5.64 -14.87 28.07
N LYS A 82 -5.45 -14.43 26.81
CA LYS A 82 -6.55 -14.26 25.84
C LYS A 82 -6.94 -15.56 25.12
N LEU A 83 -6.04 -16.53 25.01
CA LEU A 83 -6.25 -17.81 24.34
C LEU A 83 -6.14 -18.97 25.34
N PRO A 84 -7.25 -19.40 25.97
CA PRO A 84 -7.22 -20.49 26.96
C PRO A 84 -6.97 -21.87 26.34
N SER A 85 -7.05 -22.00 25.01
CA SER A 85 -6.80 -23.26 24.30
C SER A 85 -5.34 -23.40 23.92
N ALA A 86 -4.63 -24.36 24.54
CA ALA A 86 -3.22 -24.65 24.30
C ALA A 86 -2.85 -24.88 22.80
N PRO A 87 -3.56 -25.73 22.02
CA PRO A 87 -3.17 -25.96 20.63
C PRO A 87 -3.38 -24.73 19.72
N LEU A 88 -4.36 -23.88 20.05
CA LEU A 88 -4.58 -22.64 19.32
C LEU A 88 -3.52 -21.60 19.67
N LEU A 89 -3.16 -21.50 20.96
CA LEU A 89 -2.09 -20.63 21.44
C LEU A 89 -0.76 -20.95 20.75
N GLU A 90 -0.36 -22.22 20.71
CA GLU A 90 0.88 -22.64 20.06
C GLU A 90 0.93 -22.22 18.58
N ARG A 91 -0.14 -22.49 17.82
CA ARG A 91 -0.22 -22.14 16.40
C ARG A 91 -0.21 -20.62 16.16
N VAL A 92 -0.90 -19.86 17.02
CA VAL A 92 -0.87 -18.39 16.93
C VAL A 92 0.52 -17.88 17.26
N MET A 93 1.16 -18.38 18.32
CA MET A 93 2.51 -17.98 18.70
C MET A 93 3.55 -18.33 17.62
N GLU A 94 3.41 -19.47 16.94
CA GLU A 94 4.23 -19.81 15.78
C GLU A 94 4.07 -18.79 14.65
N THR A 95 2.82 -18.40 14.34
CA THR A 95 2.53 -17.38 13.32
C THR A 95 3.09 -16.02 13.71
N LEU A 96 2.99 -15.63 14.98
CA LEU A 96 3.53 -14.37 15.49
C LEU A 96 5.06 -14.35 15.45
N ARG A 97 5.73 -15.48 15.74
CA ARG A 97 7.19 -15.62 15.61
C ARG A 97 7.62 -15.50 14.15
N ALA A 98 6.94 -16.17 13.23
CA ALA A 98 7.23 -16.03 11.80
C ALA A 98 7.05 -14.58 11.30
N CYS A 99 6.03 -13.88 11.79
CA CYS A 99 5.83 -12.45 11.50
C CYS A 99 6.94 -11.59 12.11
N ALA A 100 7.30 -11.84 13.36
CA ALA A 100 8.40 -11.16 14.06
C ALA A 100 9.74 -11.35 13.33
N ASP A 101 10.06 -12.56 12.88
CA ASP A 101 11.29 -12.84 12.13
C ASP A 101 11.34 -12.03 10.82
N MET A 102 10.22 -11.93 10.11
CA MET A 102 10.11 -11.10 8.91
C MET A 102 10.31 -9.61 9.23
N LEU A 103 9.65 -9.10 10.28
CA LEU A 103 9.79 -7.71 10.70
C LEU A 103 11.21 -7.39 11.24
N ALA A 104 11.91 -8.38 11.79
CA ALA A 104 13.27 -8.22 12.31
C ALA A 104 14.31 -8.06 11.19
N ALA A 105 14.01 -8.52 9.97
CA ALA A 105 14.91 -8.40 8.82
C ALA A 105 15.24 -6.94 8.45
N VAL A 106 14.34 -6.01 8.76
CA VAL A 106 14.53 -4.57 8.51
C VAL A 106 14.26 -3.80 9.81
N PRO A 107 15.29 -3.56 10.65
CA PRO A 107 15.12 -2.78 11.87
C PRO A 107 14.83 -1.30 11.55
N PRO A 108 14.14 -0.56 12.44
CA PRO A 108 13.73 0.83 12.18
C PRO A 108 14.90 1.79 11.90
N ASP A 109 16.08 1.50 12.44
CA ASP A 109 17.29 2.31 12.29
C ASP A 109 18.21 1.82 11.15
N SER A 110 17.75 0.91 10.28
CA SER A 110 18.58 0.41 9.17
C SER A 110 18.86 1.52 8.17
N GLN A 111 20.12 1.93 8.08
CA GLN A 111 20.62 2.80 7.01
C GLN A 111 21.44 1.98 6.04
N PRO A 112 21.27 2.20 4.71
CA PRO A 112 22.03 1.45 3.73
C PRO A 112 23.51 1.78 3.84
N GLY A 113 24.35 0.75 3.89
CA GLY A 113 25.80 0.90 3.92
C GLY A 113 26.36 1.43 2.59
N GLU A 114 27.63 1.83 2.58
CA GLU A 114 28.30 2.31 1.37
C GLU A 114 28.31 1.24 0.26
N ALA A 115 28.50 -0.03 0.63
CA ALA A 115 28.47 -1.17 -0.28
C ALA A 115 27.09 -1.33 -0.95
N GLU A 116 26.02 -1.33 -0.16
CA GLU A 116 24.64 -1.41 -0.68
C GLU A 116 24.32 -0.22 -1.60
N MET A 117 24.74 0.98 -1.23
CA MET A 117 24.56 2.17 -2.06
C MET A 117 25.29 2.05 -3.41
N ARG A 118 26.49 1.43 -3.42
CA ARG A 118 27.23 1.15 -4.66
C ARG A 118 26.50 0.12 -5.53
N GLU A 119 25.94 -0.92 -4.92
CA GLU A 119 25.14 -1.93 -5.61
C GLU A 119 23.86 -1.33 -6.20
N LEU A 120 23.12 -0.52 -5.43
CA LEU A 120 21.94 0.21 -5.88
C LEU A 120 22.25 1.10 -7.09
N LYS A 121 23.37 1.81 -7.09
CA LYS A 121 23.84 2.59 -8.24
C LYS A 121 24.14 1.70 -9.45
N GLY A 122 24.72 0.52 -9.24
CA GLY A 122 24.95 -0.47 -10.29
C GLY A 122 23.66 -0.99 -10.90
N LEU A 123 22.67 -1.32 -10.07
CA LEU A 123 21.34 -1.75 -10.49
C LEU A 123 20.60 -0.63 -11.24
N ALA A 124 20.70 0.62 -10.78
CA ALA A 124 20.11 1.77 -11.49
C ALA A 124 20.69 1.96 -12.90
N LYS A 125 22.01 1.76 -13.07
CA LYS A 125 22.64 1.77 -14.40
C LYS A 125 22.11 0.65 -15.31
N LYS A 126 21.89 -0.54 -14.77
CA LYS A 126 21.27 -1.67 -15.50
C LYS A 126 19.82 -1.34 -15.88
N LEU A 127 19.03 -0.85 -14.93
CA LEU A 127 17.64 -0.44 -15.14
C LEU A 127 17.52 0.60 -16.26
N ASN A 128 18.40 1.59 -16.29
CA ASN A 128 18.40 2.61 -17.34
C ASN A 128 18.63 2.04 -18.75
N ARG A 129 19.34 0.90 -18.85
CA ARG A 129 19.59 0.23 -20.13
C ARG A 129 18.45 -0.69 -20.57
N CYS A 130 17.68 -1.24 -19.65
CA CYS A 130 16.60 -2.20 -19.94
C CYS A 130 15.19 -1.67 -19.66
N ARG A 131 15.03 -0.38 -19.36
CA ARG A 131 13.72 0.24 -19.13
C ARG A 131 12.90 0.24 -20.43
N ASP A 132 11.62 -0.07 -20.31
CA ASP A 132 10.66 0.01 -21.40
C ASP A 132 10.65 1.45 -21.99
N PRO A 133 11.02 1.64 -23.28
CA PRO A 133 11.15 2.96 -23.87
C PRO A 133 9.80 3.68 -24.02
N GLU A 134 8.69 2.95 -24.19
CA GLU A 134 7.36 3.55 -24.36
C GLU A 134 6.77 4.05 -23.04
N LYS A 135 7.13 3.38 -21.92
CA LYS A 135 6.64 3.71 -20.57
C LYS A 135 7.63 4.50 -19.73
N ALA A 136 8.81 4.81 -20.28
CA ALA A 136 9.83 5.58 -19.56
C ALA A 136 9.34 7.01 -19.25
N ASP A 137 8.69 7.65 -20.21
CA ASP A 137 8.13 8.99 -20.06
C ASP A 137 6.63 8.95 -19.74
N LEU A 138 6.29 9.07 -18.45
CA LEU A 138 4.91 9.10 -18.00
C LEU A 138 4.15 10.36 -18.48
N VAL A 139 4.86 11.47 -18.74
CA VAL A 139 4.25 12.73 -19.20
C VAL A 139 3.93 12.62 -20.68
N GLY A 140 4.89 12.15 -21.49
CA GLY A 140 4.68 11.82 -22.90
C GLY A 140 3.57 10.79 -23.08
N LEU A 141 3.55 9.73 -22.26
CA LEU A 141 2.48 8.73 -22.29
C LEU A 141 1.11 9.33 -21.98
N ARG A 142 1.02 10.24 -21.00
CA ARG A 142 -0.24 10.95 -20.68
C ARG A 142 -0.67 11.88 -21.81
N ARG A 143 0.27 12.61 -22.43
CA ARG A 143 0.00 13.47 -23.59
C ARG A 143 -0.49 12.65 -24.78
N ALA A 144 0.21 11.58 -25.14
CA ALA A 144 -0.19 10.69 -26.22
C ALA A 144 -1.57 10.05 -25.98
N LYS A 145 -1.91 9.65 -24.75
CA LYS A 145 -3.26 9.18 -24.42
C LYS A 145 -4.34 10.26 -24.56
N ARG A 146 -4.02 11.51 -24.22
CA ARG A 146 -4.95 12.63 -24.32
C ARG A 146 -5.11 13.13 -25.76
N ASP A 147 -4.01 13.24 -26.48
CA ASP A 147 -3.93 13.80 -27.83
C ASP A 147 -4.24 12.74 -28.89
N GLY A 148 -4.05 11.45 -28.60
CA GLY A 148 -4.49 10.34 -29.46
C GLY A 148 -6.02 10.27 -29.60
N ASP A 149 -6.75 10.55 -28.52
CA ASP A 149 -8.21 10.77 -28.58
C ASP A 149 -8.54 12.07 -29.33
N GLY A 150 -7.74 13.11 -29.12
CA GLY A 150 -7.92 14.43 -29.75
C GLY A 150 -7.72 14.43 -31.28
N GLU A 151 -6.65 13.82 -31.79
CA GLU A 151 -6.35 13.77 -33.23
C GLU A 151 -7.31 12.89 -34.00
N GLU A 152 -7.75 11.77 -33.42
CA GLU A 152 -8.71 10.88 -34.06
C GLU A 152 -10.10 11.53 -34.14
N GLU A 153 -10.54 12.21 -33.08
CA GLU A 153 -11.76 13.02 -33.08
C GLU A 153 -11.67 14.22 -34.03
N LEU A 154 -10.51 14.90 -34.09
CA LEU A 154 -10.28 16.00 -35.03
C LEU A 154 -10.33 15.53 -36.49
N ARG A 155 -9.79 14.34 -36.79
CA ARG A 155 -9.87 13.71 -38.12
C ARG A 155 -11.31 13.33 -38.48
N LYS A 156 -12.08 12.75 -37.55
CA LYS A 156 -13.50 12.44 -37.75
C LYS A 156 -14.33 13.72 -37.98
N ALA A 157 -14.08 14.77 -37.21
CA ALA A 157 -14.74 16.06 -37.36
C ALA A 157 -14.44 16.72 -38.71
N LYS A 158 -13.17 16.71 -39.15
CA LYS A 158 -12.76 17.21 -40.47
C LYS A 158 -13.40 16.41 -41.61
N LYS A 159 -13.45 15.07 -41.51
CA LYS A 159 -14.10 14.21 -42.50
C LYS A 159 -15.60 14.52 -42.62
N ARG A 160 -16.30 14.66 -41.49
CA ARG A 160 -17.73 15.04 -41.47
C ARG A 160 -17.99 16.41 -42.07
N LYS A 161 -17.10 17.39 -41.85
CA LYS A 161 -17.21 18.73 -42.44
C LYS A 161 -17.04 18.69 -43.96
N LEU A 162 -16.02 17.97 -44.43
CA LEU A 162 -15.74 17.82 -45.86
C LEU A 162 -16.89 17.12 -46.61
N GLU A 163 -17.49 16.09 -46.02
CA GLU A 163 -18.66 15.42 -46.60
C GLU A 163 -19.87 16.35 -46.70
N ARG A 164 -20.12 17.21 -45.69
CA ARG A 164 -21.19 18.22 -45.74
C ARG A 164 -20.97 19.24 -46.85
N GLU A 165 -19.76 19.76 -46.98
CA GLU A 165 -19.40 20.72 -48.04
C GLU A 165 -19.52 20.08 -49.43
N LYS A 166 -19.14 18.81 -49.57
CA LYS A 166 -19.28 18.07 -50.83
C LYS A 166 -20.75 17.85 -51.21
N VAL A 167 -21.58 17.43 -50.25
CA VAL A 167 -23.02 17.22 -50.48
C VAL A 167 -23.71 18.55 -50.81
N GLN A 168 -23.34 19.64 -50.15
CA GLN A 168 -23.89 20.96 -50.46
C GLN A 168 -23.52 21.39 -51.88
N LYS A 169 -22.27 21.23 -52.29
CA LYS A 169 -21.81 21.57 -53.63
C LYS A 169 -22.45 20.68 -54.71
N GLU A 170 -22.58 19.38 -54.45
CA GLU A 170 -23.29 18.45 -55.33
C GLU A 170 -24.79 18.76 -55.40
N GLY A 171 -25.40 19.25 -54.32
CA GLY A 171 -26.79 19.72 -54.31
C GLY A 171 -27.02 21.03 -55.07
N GLU A 172 -26.04 21.94 -55.04
CA GLU A 172 -26.03 23.16 -55.85
C GLU A 172 -25.87 22.86 -57.36
N ASP A 173 -25.08 21.83 -57.71
CA ASP A 173 -24.94 21.36 -59.11
C ASP A 173 -26.15 20.51 -59.58
N LEU A 174 -26.89 19.88 -58.67
CA LEU A 174 -28.03 19.01 -59.00
C LEU A 174 -29.20 19.76 -59.64
N PHE A 175 -29.38 21.04 -59.33
CA PHE A 175 -30.46 21.88 -59.88
C PHE A 175 -30.02 22.80 -61.03
N GLY A 176 -28.77 22.66 -61.50
CA GLY A 176 -28.23 23.44 -62.62
C GLY A 176 -27.86 24.89 -62.24
N PRO A 177 -27.03 25.56 -63.07
CA PRO A 177 -26.55 26.90 -62.78
C PRO A 177 -27.69 27.93 -62.71
N ALA A 178 -27.55 28.91 -61.82
CA ALA A 178 -28.54 29.97 -61.64
C ALA A 178 -28.89 30.64 -62.98
N LEU A 179 -30.19 30.74 -63.27
CA LEU A 179 -30.68 31.36 -64.50
C LEU A 179 -30.23 32.83 -64.56
N VAL A 180 -29.50 33.17 -65.62
CA VAL A 180 -29.10 34.55 -65.91
C VAL A 180 -30.37 35.39 -66.07
N LYS A 181 -30.58 36.40 -65.23
CA LYS A 181 -31.62 37.40 -65.45
C LYS A 181 -31.34 38.07 -66.80
N ARG A 182 -32.20 37.83 -67.78
CA ARG A 182 -32.28 38.70 -68.95
C ARG A 182 -33.12 39.89 -68.53
N ASP A 183 -32.47 41.04 -68.41
CA ASP A 183 -33.15 42.32 -68.28
C ASP A 183 -33.97 42.54 -69.56
N VAL A 184 -35.28 42.76 -69.39
CA VAL A 184 -36.21 43.27 -70.41
C VAL A 184 -36.59 44.68 -70.02
#